data_AF-A0A0H4X653-F1
#
_entry.id   AF-A0A0H4X653-F1
#
_cell.length_a   1.000
_cell.length_b   1.000
_cell.length_c   1.000
_cell.angle_alpha   90.00
_cell.angle_beta   90.00
_cell.angle_gamma   90.00
#
_symmetry.space_group_name_H-M   'P 1'
#
loop_
_entity.id
_entity.type
_entity.pdbx_description
1 polymer ?
#
loop_
_entity_poly.entity_id
_entity_poly.type
_entity_poly.pdbx_seq_one_letter_code
_entity_poly.pdbx_strand_id
1 'polypeptide(L)'
;MVLHVADREELLMSMKPKLRAAFEAELREATEAESRAEPTRAWRHLERAHVLSQAYAVPHLRVHWRMLGFGWRQRDLGELWGQVARLLVAAPGSWLGRAPLGNTGGANVGILTPMPIPDDLRALLDADR
;
A
#
# COMPACT_ATOMS: atom_id res chain seq x y z
N MET A 1 -33.81 12.02 -8.14
CA MET A 1 -32.86 10.93 -7.84
C MET A 1 -31.74 11.53 -7.01
N VAL A 2 -31.88 11.52 -5.69
CA VAL A 2 -30.92 12.12 -4.76
C VAL A 2 -29.84 11.07 -4.50
N LEU A 3 -28.65 11.24 -5.06
CA LEU A 3 -27.48 10.47 -4.64
C LEU A 3 -27.25 10.79 -3.16
N HIS A 4 -27.33 9.77 -2.30
CA HIS A 4 -27.08 9.90 -0.88
C HIS A 4 -25.63 10.41 -0.69
N VAL A 5 -25.43 11.39 0.20
CA VAL A 5 -24.10 11.96 0.47
C VAL A 5 -23.11 10.86 0.87
N ALA A 6 -23.58 9.83 1.58
CA ALA A 6 -22.81 8.63 1.92
C ALA A 6 -22.31 7.85 0.69
N ASP A 7 -23.15 7.64 -0.33
CA ASP A 7 -22.75 6.95 -1.57
C ASP A 7 -21.71 7.76 -2.36
N ARG A 8 -21.78 9.10 -2.28
CA ARG A 8 -20.82 9.99 -2.94
C ARG A 8 -19.49 10.03 -2.20
N GLU A 9 -19.50 10.00 -0.87
CA GLU A 9 -18.29 9.90 -0.05
C GLU A 9 -17.64 8.51 -0.17
N GLU A 10 -18.42 7.44 -0.23
CA GLU A 10 -17.91 6.08 -0.46
C GLU A 10 -17.30 5.94 -1.87
N LEU A 11 -17.90 6.57 -2.89
CA LEU A 11 -17.32 6.66 -4.23
C LEU A 11 -16.03 7.49 -4.28
N LEU A 12 -15.95 8.56 -3.47
CA LEU A 12 -14.76 9.43 -3.33
C LEU A 12 -13.67 8.81 -2.46
N MET A 13 -14.02 7.92 -1.51
CA MET A 13 -13.10 7.18 -0.64
C MET A 13 -12.67 5.84 -1.23
N SER A 14 -13.31 5.39 -2.31
CA SER A 14 -12.93 4.19 -3.04
C SER A 14 -11.85 4.49 -4.08
N MET A 15 -10.79 3.68 -4.08
CA MET A 15 -9.72 3.76 -5.07
C MET A 15 -10.28 3.63 -6.49
N LYS A 16 -9.98 4.60 -7.38
CA LYS A 16 -10.56 4.60 -8.75
C LYS A 16 -10.19 3.30 -9.50
N PRO A 17 -11.02 2.85 -10.45
CA PRO A 17 -10.87 1.54 -11.07
C PRO A 17 -9.48 1.24 -11.66
N LYS A 18 -8.85 2.24 -12.31
CA LYS A 18 -7.52 2.07 -12.92
C LYS A 18 -6.42 1.91 -11.87
N LEU A 19 -6.43 2.76 -10.83
CA LEU A 19 -5.47 2.66 -9.73
C LEU A 19 -5.67 1.35 -8.95
N ARG A 20 -6.94 0.95 -8.76
CA ARG A 20 -7.30 -0.33 -8.14
C ARG A 20 -6.78 -1.51 -8.95
N ALA A 21 -6.92 -1.50 -10.26
CA ALA A 21 -6.40 -2.56 -11.11
C ALA A 21 -4.88 -2.70 -10.98
N ALA A 22 -4.15 -1.57 -10.96
CA ALA A 22 -2.70 -1.58 -10.76
C ALA A 22 -2.30 -2.09 -9.38
N PHE A 23 -2.97 -1.63 -8.32
CA PHE A 23 -2.79 -2.12 -6.96
C PHE A 23 -2.98 -3.64 -6.84
N GLU A 24 -4.07 -4.17 -7.39
CA GLU A 24 -4.35 -5.61 -7.36
C GLU A 24 -3.33 -6.39 -8.20
N ALA A 25 -2.84 -5.82 -9.31
CA ALA A 25 -1.78 -6.43 -10.11
C ALA A 25 -0.47 -6.57 -9.32
N GLU A 26 -0.03 -5.51 -8.62
CA GLU A 26 1.15 -5.58 -7.75
C GLU A 26 0.98 -6.64 -6.64
N LEU A 27 -0.20 -6.74 -6.02
CA LEU A 27 -0.45 -7.78 -5.02
C LEU A 27 -0.46 -9.21 -5.58
N ARG A 28 -0.86 -9.39 -6.84
CA ARG A 28 -0.80 -10.70 -7.53
C ARG A 28 0.64 -11.04 -7.88
N GLU A 29 1.39 -10.12 -8.48
CA GLU A 29 2.80 -10.29 -8.81
C GLU A 29 3.64 -10.60 -7.55
N ALA A 30 3.33 -9.96 -6.42
CA ALA A 30 3.93 -10.30 -5.14
C ALA A 30 3.67 -11.78 -4.76
N THR A 31 2.41 -12.22 -4.82
CA THR A 31 2.04 -13.61 -4.53
C THR A 31 2.69 -14.60 -5.51
N GLU A 32 2.76 -14.27 -6.80
CA GLU A 32 3.41 -15.11 -7.81
C GLU A 32 4.91 -15.22 -7.56
N ALA A 33 5.60 -14.10 -7.27
CA ALA A 33 7.01 -14.09 -6.93
C ALA A 33 7.29 -14.91 -5.65
N GLU A 34 6.43 -14.84 -4.63
CA GLU A 34 6.54 -15.69 -3.45
C GLU A 34 6.42 -17.18 -3.80
N SER A 35 5.47 -17.55 -4.66
CA SER A 35 5.29 -18.95 -5.10
C SER A 35 6.49 -19.49 -5.88
N ARG A 36 7.26 -18.60 -6.51
CA ARG A 36 8.50 -18.91 -7.26
C ARG A 36 9.76 -18.81 -6.40
N ALA A 37 9.63 -18.57 -5.09
CA ALA A 37 10.74 -18.32 -4.18
C ALA A 37 11.66 -17.15 -4.61
N GLU A 38 11.06 -16.06 -5.12
CA GLU A 38 11.72 -14.82 -5.55
C GLU A 38 11.46 -13.68 -4.52
N PRO A 39 12.04 -13.72 -3.31
CA PRO A 39 11.63 -12.83 -2.21
C PRO A 39 11.92 -11.35 -2.49
N THR A 40 13.02 -11.02 -3.18
CA THR A 40 13.34 -9.64 -3.55
C THR A 40 12.29 -9.07 -4.51
N ARG A 41 11.82 -9.88 -5.47
CA ARG A 41 10.79 -9.46 -6.42
C ARG A 41 9.44 -9.31 -5.71
N ALA A 42 9.08 -10.28 -4.85
CA ALA A 42 7.88 -10.21 -4.05
C ALA A 42 7.83 -8.94 -3.19
N TRP A 43 8.93 -8.63 -2.49
CA TRP A 43 9.04 -7.43 -1.68
C TRP A 43 8.88 -6.16 -2.51
N ARG A 44 9.56 -6.06 -3.66
CA ARG A 44 9.42 -4.93 -4.56
C ARG A 44 7.97 -4.68 -4.97
N HIS A 45 7.19 -5.72 -5.27
CA HIS A 45 5.78 -5.57 -5.61
C HIS A 45 4.92 -5.14 -4.41
N LEU A 46 5.23 -5.60 -3.19
CA LEU A 46 4.58 -5.11 -1.97
C LEU A 46 4.86 -3.62 -1.74
N GLU A 47 6.10 -3.16 -1.89
CA GLU A 47 6.47 -1.74 -1.76
C GLU A 47 5.69 -0.86 -2.76
N ARG A 48 5.53 -1.33 -4.00
CA ARG A 48 4.78 -0.63 -5.03
C ARG A 48 3.28 -0.59 -4.71
N ALA A 49 2.70 -1.72 -4.28
CA ALA A 49 1.32 -1.77 -3.82
C ALA A 49 1.08 -0.80 -2.64
N HIS A 50 2.04 -0.71 -1.71
CA HIS A 50 2.00 0.22 -0.59
C HIS A 50 1.92 1.67 -1.08
N VAL A 51 2.84 2.08 -1.96
CA VAL A 51 2.86 3.44 -2.56
C VAL A 51 1.54 3.79 -3.26
N LEU A 52 0.97 2.86 -4.04
CA LEU A 52 -0.31 3.08 -4.74
C LEU A 52 -1.50 3.24 -3.77
N SER A 53 -1.41 2.66 -2.57
CA SER A 53 -2.50 2.59 -1.61
C SER A 53 -2.52 3.71 -0.58
N GLN A 54 -1.48 4.56 -0.50
CA GLN A 54 -1.25 5.45 0.65
C GLN A 54 -2.40 6.41 0.98
N ALA A 55 -3.16 6.85 -0.04
CA ALA A 55 -4.33 7.72 0.13
C ALA A 55 -5.61 6.97 0.53
N TYR A 56 -5.59 5.63 0.54
CA TYR A 56 -6.76 4.77 0.70
C TYR A 56 -6.59 3.84 1.90
N ALA A 57 -7.21 4.18 3.03
CA ALA A 57 -7.00 3.49 4.31
C ALA A 57 -7.18 1.96 4.24
N VAL A 58 -8.23 1.47 3.59
CA VAL A 58 -8.52 0.02 3.48
C VAL A 58 -7.48 -0.70 2.61
N PRO A 59 -7.21 -0.27 1.35
CA PRO A 59 -6.08 -0.79 0.57
C PRO A 59 -4.74 -0.74 1.30
N HIS A 60 -4.45 0.35 2.02
CA HIS A 60 -3.19 0.54 2.72
C HIS A 60 -3.00 -0.45 3.87
N LEU A 61 -4.04 -0.64 4.70
CA LEU A 61 -4.03 -1.67 5.74
C LEU A 61 -3.86 -3.08 5.14
N ARG A 62 -4.49 -3.36 4.00
CA ARG A 62 -4.34 -4.65 3.31
C ARG A 62 -2.89 -4.91 2.90
N VAL A 63 -2.15 -3.90 2.41
CA VAL A 63 -0.73 -4.08 2.07
C VAL A 63 0.12 -4.31 3.31
N HIS A 64 -0.10 -3.57 4.40
CA HIS A 64 0.62 -3.82 5.64
C HIS A 64 0.41 -5.23 6.19
N TRP A 65 -0.82 -5.78 6.09
CA TRP A 65 -1.07 -7.19 6.43
C TRP A 65 -0.31 -8.15 5.52
N ARG A 66 -0.20 -7.85 4.22
CA ARG A 66 0.60 -8.66 3.28
C ARG A 66 2.09 -8.59 3.61
N MET A 67 2.62 -7.40 3.92
CA MET A 67 4.01 -7.19 4.34
C MET A 67 4.32 -7.88 5.66
N LEU A 68 3.43 -7.82 6.65
CA LEU A 68 3.56 -8.55 7.91
C LEU A 68 3.67 -10.06 7.66
N GLY A 69 2.78 -10.60 6.82
CA GLY A 69 2.83 -12.01 6.43
C GLY A 69 4.11 -12.37 5.69
N PHE A 70 4.61 -11.47 4.84
CA PHE A 70 5.90 -11.65 4.15
C PHE A 70 7.06 -11.72 5.14
N GLY A 71 7.15 -10.77 6.09
CA GLY A 71 8.18 -10.77 7.14
C GLY A 71 8.14 -12.06 7.97
N TRP A 72 6.94 -12.55 8.32
CA TRP A 72 6.78 -13.85 8.98
C TRP A 72 7.36 -15.01 8.16
N ARG A 73 7.00 -15.11 6.88
CA ARG A 73 7.47 -16.19 5.98
C ARG A 73 8.99 -16.15 5.77
N GLN A 74 9.56 -14.95 5.69
CA GLN A 74 11.00 -14.75 5.54
C GLN A 74 11.78 -14.86 6.86
N ARG A 75 11.10 -15.05 8.00
CA ARG A 75 11.67 -15.01 9.36
C ARG A 75 12.40 -13.70 9.67
N ASP A 76 11.93 -12.61 9.07
CA ASP A 76 12.41 -11.26 9.35
C ASP A 76 11.61 -10.67 10.50
N LEU A 77 12.16 -10.79 11.72
CA LEU A 77 11.53 -10.27 12.93
C LEU A 77 11.50 -8.74 12.98
N GLY A 78 12.50 -8.09 12.36
CA GLY A 78 12.54 -6.62 12.30
C GLY A 78 11.38 -6.09 11.46
N GLU A 79 11.16 -6.71 10.31
CA GLU A 79 10.04 -6.40 9.43
C GLU A 79 8.70 -6.70 10.10
N LEU A 80 8.57 -7.86 10.75
CA LEU A 80 7.36 -8.24 11.47
C LEU A 80 6.95 -7.17 12.50
N TRP A 81 7.85 -6.77 13.39
CA TRP A 81 7.56 -5.76 14.41
C TRP A 81 7.33 -4.37 13.80
N GLY A 82 8.08 -4.03 12.74
CA GLY A 82 7.88 -2.79 12.01
C GLY A 82 6.49 -2.68 11.38
N GLN A 83 5.95 -3.79 10.88
CA GLN A 83 4.59 -3.85 10.32
C GLN A 83 3.50 -3.84 11.39
N VAL A 84 3.71 -4.49 12.54
CA VAL A 84 2.79 -4.38 13.69
C VAL A 84 2.66 -2.92 14.13
N ALA A 85 3.78 -2.21 14.29
CA ALA A 85 3.76 -0.80 14.66
C ALA A 85 3.03 0.06 13.60
N ARG A 86 3.26 -0.22 12.30
CA ARG A 86 2.59 0.48 11.21
C ARG A 86 1.09 0.19 11.16
N LEU A 87 0.64 -1.04 11.37
CA LEU A 87 -0.80 -1.35 11.42
C LEU A 87 -1.54 -0.56 12.49
N LEU A 88 -0.89 -0.30 13.64
CA LEU A 88 -1.46 0.52 14.72
C LEU A 88 -1.57 2.02 14.35
N VAL A 89 -0.76 2.52 13.42
CA VAL A 89 -0.63 3.96 13.07
C VAL A 89 -1.17 4.30 11.67
N ALA A 90 -1.20 3.33 10.75
CA ALA A 90 -1.48 3.56 9.33
C ALA A 90 -2.92 3.97 9.06
N ALA A 91 -3.90 3.46 9.83
CA ALA A 91 -5.30 3.78 9.60
C ALA A 91 -5.62 5.27 9.85
N PRO A 92 -5.21 5.88 10.99
CA PRO A 92 -5.38 7.33 11.19
C PRO A 92 -4.57 8.19 10.20
N GLY A 93 -3.32 7.82 9.90
CA GLY A 93 -2.45 8.61 9.02
C GLY A 93 -2.94 8.69 7.57
N SER A 94 -3.47 7.59 7.05
CA SER A 94 -4.04 7.53 5.70
C SER A 94 -5.36 8.26 5.61
N TRP A 95 -6.23 8.11 6.61
CA TRP A 95 -7.53 8.78 6.66
C TRP A 95 -7.40 10.31 6.73
N LEU A 96 -6.34 10.82 7.37
CA LEU A 96 -6.06 12.24 7.43
C LEU A 96 -5.36 12.79 6.17
N GLY A 97 -5.08 11.96 5.16
CA GLY A 97 -4.36 12.36 3.94
C GLY A 97 -2.90 12.76 4.18
N ARG A 98 -2.30 12.30 5.29
CA ARG A 98 -0.95 12.70 5.73
C ARG A 98 0.10 11.60 5.56
N ALA A 99 -0.22 10.54 4.83
CA ALA A 99 0.75 9.50 4.53
C ALA A 99 1.94 10.11 3.73
N PRO A 100 3.20 9.81 4.09
CA PRO A 100 4.36 10.37 3.40
C PRO A 100 4.47 9.77 2.00
N LEU A 101 4.22 10.60 0.99
CA LEU A 101 4.18 10.17 -0.41
C LEU A 101 5.48 9.44 -0.80
N GLY A 102 5.30 8.28 -1.46
CA GLY A 102 6.37 7.45 -2.00
C GLY A 102 7.09 6.57 -0.99
N ASN A 103 6.79 6.67 0.31
CA ASN A 103 7.34 5.75 1.30
C ASN A 103 7.03 4.30 0.93
N THR A 104 8.02 3.41 0.99
CA THR A 104 7.86 2.02 0.54
C THR A 104 7.25 1.11 1.60
N GLY A 105 7.12 1.56 2.85
CA GLY A 105 6.41 0.85 3.91
C GLY A 105 7.26 -0.14 4.72
N GLY A 106 8.50 -0.42 4.30
CA GLY A 106 9.40 -1.35 5.00
C GLY A 106 9.86 -0.85 6.37
N ALA A 107 10.21 -1.77 7.27
CA ALA A 107 10.69 -1.44 8.62
C ALA A 107 12.07 -0.75 8.61
N ASN A 108 12.83 -0.88 7.51
CA ASN A 108 14.12 -0.24 7.28
C ASN A 108 14.04 1.26 6.94
N VAL A 109 12.83 1.81 6.71
CA VAL A 109 12.62 3.24 6.46
C VAL A 109 11.80 3.89 7.58
N GLY A 110 12.01 5.17 7.85
CA GLY A 110 11.24 5.90 8.87
C GLY A 110 9.78 6.09 8.44
N ILE A 111 8.82 5.93 9.36
CA ILE A 111 7.37 5.95 9.10
C ILE A 111 6.89 7.25 8.44
N LEU A 112 7.55 8.39 8.70
CA LEU A 112 7.19 9.71 8.17
C LEU A 112 8.11 10.18 7.03
N THR A 113 8.99 9.32 6.50
CA THR A 113 9.99 9.69 5.50
C THR A 113 9.36 9.74 4.11
N PRO A 114 9.26 10.90 3.44
CA PRO A 114 8.85 10.94 2.03
C PRO A 114 9.95 10.37 1.15
N MET A 115 9.58 9.74 0.04
CA MET A 115 10.53 9.13 -0.89
C MET A 115 10.13 9.41 -2.34
N PRO A 116 11.05 9.35 -3.31
CA PRO A 116 10.71 9.46 -4.72
C PRO A 116 9.73 8.37 -5.15
N ILE A 117 8.62 8.76 -5.79
CA ILE A 117 7.68 7.81 -6.43
C ILE A 117 8.23 7.48 -7.83
N PRO A 118 8.38 6.19 -8.18
CA PRO A 118 8.70 5.74 -9.54
C PRO A 118 7.75 6.31 -10.59
N ASP A 119 8.27 6.68 -11.76
CA ASP A 119 7.51 7.40 -12.80
C ASP A 119 6.26 6.65 -13.27
N ASP A 120 6.34 5.32 -13.35
CA ASP A 120 5.22 4.46 -13.72
C ASP A 120 4.09 4.47 -12.68
N LEU A 121 4.41 4.52 -11.39
CA LEU A 121 3.42 4.68 -10.32
C LEU A 121 2.88 6.10 -10.27
N ARG A 122 3.73 7.10 -10.51
CA ARG A 122 3.33 8.52 -10.52
C ARG A 122 2.27 8.79 -11.57
N ALA A 123 2.45 8.27 -12.78
CA ALA A 123 1.47 8.40 -13.86
C ALA A 123 0.09 7.81 -13.48
N LEU A 124 0.06 6.75 -12.66
CA LEU A 124 -1.19 6.16 -12.17
C LEU A 124 -1.84 7.03 -11.09
N LEU A 125 -1.04 7.55 -10.16
CA LEU A 125 -1.50 8.42 -9.06
C LEU A 125 -1.99 9.79 -9.57
N ASP A 126 -1.33 10.36 -10.58
CA ASP A 126 -1.74 11.63 -11.17
C ASP A 126 -3.03 11.48 -12.00
N ALA A 127 -3.22 10.35 -12.68
CA ALA A 127 -4.48 10.01 -13.35
C ALA A 127 -5.63 9.70 -12.37
N ASP A 128 -5.29 9.47 -11.10
CA ASP A 128 -6.23 9.18 -10.02
C ASP A 128 -6.69 10.44 -9.27
N ARG A 129 -6.02 11.58 -9.44
CA ARG A 129 -6.49 12.90 -8.97
C ARG A 129 -7.66 13.43 -9.79
#